data_AF-A0A2M8NVG2-F1
#
_entry.id   AF-A0A2M8NVG2-F1
#
_cell.length_a   1.000
_cell.length_b   1.000
_cell.length_c   1.000
_cell.angle_alpha   90.00
_cell.angle_beta   90.00
_cell.angle_gamma   90.00
#
_symmetry.space_group_name_H-M   'P 1'
#
loop_
_entity.id
_entity.type
_entity.pdbx_description
1 polymer ?
#
loop_
_entity_poly.entity_id
_entity_poly.type
_entity_poly.pdbx_seq_one_letter_code
_entity_poly.pdbx_strand_id
1 'polypeptide(L)'
;LSPDDVEGISPMTELLLSERNLRQQTMWDMPSIPKSTPTPEPPPTVRQMEIRAQITPFSEKKRASDKPVTTKFQSGERVTHAKFGRGTVLLSKKEGEIEEVTVAFDDRRYAIKTLQAEYLENV
;
A
#
# COMPACT_ATOMS: atom_id res chain seq x y z
N LEU A 1 -16.02 -41.32 -2.83
CA LEU A 1 -17.02 -40.25 -3.01
C LEU A 1 -16.83 -39.73 -4.42
N SER A 2 -17.72 -40.16 -5.31
CA SER A 2 -17.67 -39.91 -6.76
C SER A 2 -18.11 -38.47 -7.06
N PRO A 3 -17.61 -37.83 -8.11
CA PRO A 3 -18.00 -36.46 -8.48
C PRO A 3 -19.41 -36.35 -9.11
N ASP A 4 -20.13 -37.46 -9.29
CA ASP A 4 -21.38 -37.51 -10.05
C ASP A 4 -22.67 -37.45 -9.19
N ASP A 5 -22.57 -37.30 -7.86
CA ASP A 5 -23.74 -37.22 -6.96
C ASP A 5 -24.22 -35.77 -6.70
N VAL A 6 -24.15 -34.87 -7.69
CA VAL A 6 -24.61 -33.47 -7.56
C VAL A 6 -25.56 -33.05 -8.69
N GLU A 7 -26.34 -33.98 -9.23
CA GLU A 7 -27.45 -33.65 -10.13
C GLU A 7 -28.71 -33.32 -9.30
N GLY A 8 -28.98 -32.03 -9.12
CA GLY A 8 -30.23 -31.56 -8.50
C GLY A 8 -30.20 -30.15 -7.91
N ILE A 9 -29.06 -29.46 -7.94
CA ILE A 9 -28.94 -28.11 -7.40
C ILE A 9 -29.20 -27.12 -8.53
N SER A 10 -30.24 -26.28 -8.40
CA SER A 10 -30.55 -25.22 -9.36
C SER A 10 -29.32 -24.29 -9.55
N PRO A 11 -29.07 -23.74 -10.75
CA PRO A 11 -27.94 -22.83 -10.99
C PRO A 11 -27.89 -21.65 -10.01
N MET A 12 -29.07 -21.19 -9.54
CA MET A 12 -29.18 -20.12 -8.55
C MET A 12 -28.65 -20.55 -7.17
N THR A 13 -28.89 -21.80 -6.79
CA THR A 13 -28.38 -22.36 -5.53
C THR A 13 -26.88 -22.60 -5.59
N GLU A 14 -26.32 -22.99 -6.74
CA GLU A 14 -24.88 -23.14 -6.93
C GLU A 14 -24.12 -21.80 -6.75
N LEU A 15 -24.69 -20.71 -7.28
CA LEU A 15 -24.12 -19.37 -7.11
C LEU A 15 -24.14 -18.92 -5.65
N LEU A 16 -25.23 -19.19 -4.93
CA LEU A 16 -25.32 -18.88 -3.49
C LEU A 16 -24.32 -19.71 -2.66
N LEU A 17 -24.13 -20.99 -3.00
CA LEU A 17 -23.18 -21.86 -2.30
C LEU A 17 -21.73 -21.42 -2.55
N SER A 18 -21.38 -21.09 -3.79
CA SER A 18 -20.04 -20.62 -4.14
C SER A 18 -19.72 -19.26 -3.49
N GLU A 19 -20.67 -18.32 -3.46
CA GLU A 19 -20.49 -17.04 -2.77
C GLU A 19 -20.27 -17.23 -1.26
N ARG A 20 -21.02 -18.16 -0.64
CA ARG A 20 -20.85 -18.52 0.77
C ARG A 20 -19.49 -19.14 1.05
N ASN A 21 -19.02 -20.03 0.19
CA ASN A 21 -17.74 -20.71 0.36
C ASN A 21 -16.57 -19.72 0.21
N LEU A 22 -16.63 -18.82 -0.76
CA LEU A 22 -15.64 -17.76 -0.96
C LEU A 22 -15.57 -16.81 0.26
N ARG A 23 -16.72 -16.45 0.83
CA ARG A 23 -16.77 -15.64 2.06
C ARG A 23 -16.11 -16.36 3.24
N GLN A 24 -16.26 -17.67 3.36
CA GLN A 24 -15.60 -18.44 4.43
C GLN A 24 -14.09 -18.58 4.20
N GLN A 25 -13.65 -18.75 2.95
CA GLN A 25 -12.21 -18.86 2.65
C GLN A 25 -11.45 -17.53 2.81
N THR A 26 -12.13 -16.39 2.70
CA THR A 26 -11.52 -15.06 2.87
C THR A 26 -11.60 -14.53 4.30
N MET A 27 -12.28 -15.24 5.20
CA MET A 27 -12.22 -14.97 6.64
C MET A 27 -10.89 -15.49 7.18
N TRP A 28 -9.86 -14.64 7.13
CA TRP A 28 -8.72 -14.77 8.03
C TRP A 28 -9.24 -14.74 9.47
N ASP A 29 -8.72 -15.61 10.34
CA ASP A 29 -9.06 -15.70 11.77
C ASP A 29 -9.00 -14.31 12.42
N MET A 30 -10.11 -13.57 12.37
CA MET A 30 -10.23 -12.33 13.11
C MET A 30 -10.49 -12.74 14.55
N PRO A 31 -9.63 -12.36 15.51
CA PRO A 31 -9.98 -12.50 16.91
C PRO A 31 -11.30 -11.77 17.10
N SER A 32 -12.33 -12.51 17.50
CA SER A 32 -13.67 -11.99 17.72
C SER A 32 -13.56 -10.90 18.78
N ILE A 33 -13.60 -9.64 18.37
CA ILE A 33 -13.64 -8.52 19.32
C ILE A 33 -14.98 -8.67 20.04
N PRO A 34 -14.99 -8.95 21.35
CA PRO A 34 -16.25 -9.09 22.07
C PRO A 34 -17.00 -7.77 21.96
N LYS A 35 -18.27 -7.88 21.51
CA LYS A 35 -19.21 -6.76 21.42
C LYS A 35 -19.47 -6.27 22.83
N SER A 36 -18.73 -5.25 23.26
CA SER A 36 -18.90 -4.62 24.56
C SER A 36 -20.29 -3.97 24.61
N THR A 37 -21.20 -4.63 25.32
CA THR A 37 -22.32 -3.97 25.96
C THR A 37 -21.76 -2.87 26.87
N PRO A 38 -22.31 -1.64 26.88
CA PRO A 38 -21.90 -0.60 27.82
C PRO A 38 -22.34 -1.01 29.22
N THR A 39 -21.50 -1.81 29.88
CA THR A 39 -21.60 -2.13 31.30
C THR A 39 -20.80 -1.06 32.03
N PRO A 40 -21.33 -0.41 33.09
CA PRO A 40 -20.58 0.58 33.85
C PRO A 40 -19.32 -0.07 34.45
N GLU A 41 -18.15 0.39 34.00
CA GLU A 41 -16.84 -0.17 34.37
C GLU A 41 -16.49 0.08 35.86
N PRO A 42 -16.00 -0.92 36.60
CA PRO A 42 -15.27 -0.70 37.84
C PRO A 42 -13.91 -0.01 37.55
N PRO A 43 -13.32 0.71 38.54
CA PRO A 43 -12.10 1.48 38.32
C PRO A 43 -10.93 0.60 37.81
N PRO A 44 -10.09 1.11 36.90
CA PRO A 44 -9.04 0.34 36.26
C PRO A 44 -8.03 -0.16 37.30
N THR A 45 -7.77 -1.47 37.29
CA THR A 45 -6.73 -2.07 38.14
C THR A 45 -5.34 -1.62 37.67
N VAL A 46 -4.46 -1.32 38.62
CA VAL A 46 -3.10 -0.77 38.45
C VAL A 46 -2.27 -1.42 37.32
N ARG A 47 -2.48 -2.71 37.03
CA ARG A 47 -1.77 -3.46 35.98
C ARG A 47 -2.03 -2.96 34.54
N GLN A 48 -3.17 -2.35 34.25
CA GLN A 48 -3.45 -1.85 32.89
C GLN A 48 -2.71 -0.54 32.56
N MET A 49 -2.30 0.22 33.59
CA MET A 49 -1.51 1.45 33.39
C MET A 49 -0.06 1.13 32.97
N GLU A 50 0.53 0.05 33.48
CA GLU A 50 1.90 -0.36 33.12
C GLU A 50 2.05 -0.75 31.64
N ILE A 51 1.07 -1.46 31.09
CA ILE A 51 1.14 -1.93 29.69
C ILE A 51 1.05 -0.76 28.70
N ARG A 52 0.25 0.27 29.02
CA ARG A 52 0.13 1.47 28.16
C ARG A 52 1.33 2.41 28.27
N ALA A 53 2.06 2.40 29.38
CA ALA A 53 3.28 3.19 29.55
C ALA A 53 4.46 2.67 28.71
N GLN A 54 4.42 1.39 28.30
CA GLN A 54 5.44 0.76 27.45
C GLN A 54 5.15 0.81 25.95
N ILE A 55 4.06 1.45 25.52
CA ILE A 55 3.87 1.77 24.11
C ILE A 55 4.84 2.92 23.82
N THR A 56 6.07 2.58 23.45
CA THR A 56 6.96 3.54 22.82
C THR A 56 6.24 4.01 21.56
N PRO A 57 5.90 5.31 21.43
CA PRO A 57 5.44 5.81 20.15
C PRO A 57 6.52 5.45 19.15
N PHE A 58 6.13 4.89 18.01
CA PHE A 58 7.03 4.79 16.87
C PHE A 58 7.40 6.23 16.50
N SER A 59 8.43 6.76 17.16
CA SER A 59 9.17 7.90 16.68
C SER A 59 9.73 7.44 15.37
N GLU A 60 9.04 7.80 14.29
CA GLU A 60 9.60 7.81 12.96
C GLU A 60 10.94 8.51 13.10
N LYS A 61 12.02 7.73 13.19
CA LYS A 61 13.35 8.22 12.93
C LYS A 61 13.25 8.71 11.49
N LYS A 62 12.91 9.99 11.31
CA LYS A 62 13.25 10.76 10.11
C LYS A 62 14.68 10.36 9.87
N ARG A 63 14.91 9.57 8.82
CA ARG A 63 16.24 9.07 8.50
C ARG A 63 17.05 10.32 8.23
N ALA A 64 17.78 10.76 9.25
CA ALA A 64 18.63 11.92 9.22
C ALA A 64 19.84 11.57 8.36
N SER A 65 19.61 11.54 7.07
CA SER A 65 20.65 11.63 6.04
C SER A 65 20.28 12.77 5.09
N ASP A 66 19.77 13.88 5.63
CA ASP A 66 19.56 15.13 4.90
C ASP A 66 20.91 15.88 4.81
N LYS A 67 21.89 15.27 4.15
CA LYS A 67 22.72 16.10 3.28
C LYS A 67 21.86 16.30 2.04
N PRO A 68 21.57 17.54 1.60
CA PRO A 68 20.86 17.75 0.36
C PRO A 68 21.74 17.19 -0.75
N VAL A 69 21.46 15.96 -1.18
CA VAL A 69 22.01 15.44 -2.42
C VAL A 69 21.37 16.32 -3.48
N THR A 70 22.16 17.20 -4.08
CA THR A 70 21.70 18.05 -5.19
C THR A 70 21.43 17.14 -6.39
N THR A 71 20.17 16.73 -6.51
CA THR A 71 19.58 16.13 -7.70
C THR A 71 19.16 17.25 -8.65
N LYS A 72 19.22 16.97 -9.95
CA LYS A 72 18.74 17.87 -11.00
C LYS A 72 17.21 18.01 -10.93
N PHE A 73 16.53 16.94 -10.56
CA PHE A 73 15.07 16.89 -10.49
C PHE A 73 14.56 16.73 -9.06
N GLN A 74 13.40 17.32 -8.78
CA GLN A 74 12.67 17.15 -7.52
C GLN A 74 11.36 16.39 -7.72
N SER A 75 10.93 15.66 -6.68
CA SER A 75 9.62 15.01 -6.68
C SER A 75 8.50 16.05 -6.87
N GLY A 76 7.54 15.74 -7.74
CA GLY A 76 6.44 16.63 -8.14
C GLY A 76 6.74 17.51 -9.36
N GLU A 77 7.99 17.58 -9.81
CA GLU A 77 8.38 18.39 -10.96
C GLU A 77 7.84 17.82 -12.28
N ARG A 78 7.53 18.70 -13.23
CA ARG A 78 7.06 18.34 -14.58
C ARG A 78 8.23 18.22 -15.52
N VAL A 79 8.27 17.11 -16.26
CA VAL A 79 9.36 16.77 -17.18
C VAL A 79 8.82 16.30 -18.52
N THR A 80 9.64 16.40 -19.56
CA THR A 80 9.37 15.82 -20.88
C THR A 80 10.47 14.85 -21.27
N HIS A 81 10.07 13.75 -21.92
CA HIS A 81 10.95 12.76 -22.52
C HIS A 81 10.61 12.61 -24.01
N ALA A 82 11.62 12.55 -24.88
CA ALA A 82 11.44 12.52 -26.34
C ALA A 82 10.47 11.41 -26.84
N LYS A 83 10.52 10.23 -26.22
CA LYS A 83 9.68 9.07 -26.60
C LYS A 83 8.36 8.96 -25.85
N PHE A 84 8.31 9.39 -24.59
CA PHE A 84 7.20 9.10 -23.68
C PHE A 84 6.31 10.31 -23.43
N GLY A 85 6.76 11.50 -23.86
CA GLY A 85 6.03 12.74 -23.69
C GLY A 85 6.21 13.32 -22.29
N ARG A 86 5.16 13.96 -21.79
CA ARG A 86 5.16 14.68 -20.52
C ARG A 86 4.86 13.76 -19.35
N GLY A 87 5.43 14.06 -18.19
CA GLY A 87 5.17 13.33 -16.96
C GLY A 87 5.53 14.14 -15.72
N THR A 88 5.33 13.51 -14.57
CA THR A 88 5.62 14.07 -13.25
C THR A 88 6.63 13.19 -12.53
N VAL A 89 7.67 13.79 -11.96
CA VAL A 89 8.70 13.08 -11.19
C VAL A 89 8.09 12.58 -9.88
N LEU A 90 8.24 11.29 -9.60
CA LEU A 90 7.84 10.69 -8.32
C LEU A 90 9.02 10.63 -7.36
N LEU A 91 10.19 10.22 -7.88
CA LEU A 91 11.41 10.04 -7.10
C LEU A 91 12.62 10.39 -7.96
N SER A 92 13.61 11.05 -7.38
CA SER A 92 14.95 11.17 -7.95
C SER A 92 15.96 10.59 -6.97
N LYS A 93 16.84 9.72 -7.46
CA LYS A 93 17.92 9.10 -6.70
C LYS A 93 19.23 9.29 -7.47
N LYS A 94 20.21 9.92 -6.84
CA LYS A 94 21.57 10.03 -7.37
C LYS A 94 22.46 8.93 -6.80
N GLU A 95 23.10 8.17 -7.68
CA GLU A 95 24.07 7.14 -7.35
C GLU A 95 25.39 7.45 -8.05
N GLY A 96 26.33 8.01 -7.29
CA GLY A 96 27.59 8.53 -7.84
C GLY A 96 27.35 9.75 -8.75
N GLU A 97 27.71 9.62 -10.03
CA GLU A 97 27.53 10.65 -11.06
C GLU A 97 26.20 10.51 -11.82
N ILE A 98 25.54 9.36 -11.71
CA ILE A 98 24.31 9.06 -12.44
C ILE A 98 23.11 9.38 -11.55
N GLU A 99 22.14 10.09 -12.11
CA GLU A 99 20.86 10.34 -11.47
C GLU A 99 19.76 9.54 -12.18
N GLU A 100 19.08 8.71 -11.41
CA GLU A 100 17.91 7.95 -11.84
C GLU A 100 16.64 8.64 -11.36
N VAL A 101 15.70 8.84 -12.28
CA VAL A 101 14.47 9.56 -12.05
C VAL A 101 13.30 8.65 -12.41
N THR A 102 12.41 8.43 -11.44
CA THR A 102 11.16 7.72 -11.65
C THR A 102 10.07 8.74 -12.02
N VAL A 103 9.51 8.60 -13.21
CA VAL A 103 8.51 9.52 -13.79
C VAL A 103 7.20 8.79 -14.04
N ALA A 104 6.10 9.39 -13.63
CA ALA A 104 4.75 9.02 -14.04
C ALA A 104 4.38 9.80 -15.32
N PHE A 105 4.28 9.12 -16.45
CA PHE A 105 3.91 9.73 -17.73
C PHE A 105 2.40 9.89 -17.87
N ASP A 106 1.99 10.98 -18.53
CA ASP A 106 0.58 11.28 -18.77
C ASP A 106 -0.05 10.25 -19.74
N ASP A 107 0.75 9.69 -20.66
CA ASP A 107 0.32 8.61 -21.55
C ASP A 107 0.27 7.27 -20.81
N ARG A 108 -0.94 6.74 -20.69
CA ARG A 108 -1.24 5.46 -20.01
C ARG A 108 -0.50 4.26 -20.58
N ARG A 109 0.01 4.33 -21.82
CA ARG A 109 0.82 3.26 -22.41
C ARG A 109 2.17 3.08 -21.72
N TYR A 110 2.69 4.12 -21.09
CA TYR A 110 4.01 4.09 -20.44
C TYR A 110 3.95 4.09 -18.91
N ALA A 111 2.85 4.59 -18.33
CA ALA A 111 2.55 4.60 -16.90
C ALA A 111 3.70 5.16 -16.05
N ILE A 112 4.52 4.32 -15.41
CA ILE A 112 5.65 4.72 -14.58
C ILE A 112 6.93 4.10 -15.14
N LYS A 113 7.97 4.91 -15.33
CA LYS A 113 9.31 4.44 -15.75
C LYS A 113 10.40 5.08 -14.90
N THR A 114 11.47 4.34 -14.68
CA THR A 114 12.73 4.86 -14.14
C THR A 114 13.70 5.03 -15.29
N LEU A 115 14.27 6.23 -15.42
CA LEU A 115 15.12 6.66 -16.53
C LEU A 115 16.29 7.48 -15.97
N GLN A 116 17.39 7.61 -16.72
CA GLN A 116 18.45 8.53 -16.34
C GLN A 116 18.03 9.99 -16.59
N ALA A 117 18.47 10.88 -15.70
CA ALA A 117 18.19 12.32 -15.73
C ALA A 117 18.63 13.02 -17.04
N GLU A 118 19.57 12.44 -17.79
CA GLU A 118 20.03 12.97 -19.08
C GLU A 118 18.97 12.90 -20.18
N TYR A 119 18.04 11.94 -20.09
CA TYR A 119 16.96 11.79 -21.08
C TYR A 119 15.73 12.65 -20.77
N LEU A 120 15.78 13.47 -19.72
CA LEU A 120 14.67 14.28 -19.26
C LEU A 120 15.00 15.77 -19.39
N GLU A 121 14.01 16.52 -19.83
CA GLU A 121 14.03 17.98 -19.93
C GLU A 121 12.97 18.59 -19.01
N ASN A 122 13.32 19.71 -18.39
CA ASN A 122 12.38 20.50 -17.59
C ASN A 122 11.39 21.20 -18.53
N VAL A 123 10.12 21.29 -18.09
CA VAL A 123 9.03 21.93 -18.85
C VAL A 123 8.79 23.35 -18.40
#